data_AF-A0A6N6WQN0-F1
#
_entry.id   AF-A0A6N6WQN0-F1
#
_cell.length_a   1.000
_cell.length_b   1.000
_cell.length_c   1.000
_cell.angle_alpha   90.00
_cell.angle_beta   90.00
_cell.angle_gamma   90.00
#
_symmetry.space_group_name_H-M   'P 1'
#
loop_
_entity.id
_entity.type
_entity.pdbx_description
1 polymer ?
#
loop_
_entity_poly.entity_id
_entity_poly.type
_entity_poly.pdbx_seq_one_letter_code
_entity_poly.pdbx_strand_id
1 'polypeptide(L)' 'ISLFGATDHVFWRPWTENIIQFWAGNYQKMPTRHELDRNKKYLSVIPAEDVIAATEKLLPEDAPSADRNAQL' A
#
# COMPACT_ATOMS: atom_id res chain seq x y z
N ILE A 1 -5.30 0.17 6.18
CA ILE A 1 -4.30 -0.25 5.16
C ILE A 1 -2.97 0.44 5.46
N SER A 2 -1.84 -0.24 5.27
CA SER A 2 -0.51 0.38 5.34
C SER A 2 0.33 0.02 4.12
N LEU A 3 1.00 1.01 3.53
CA LEU A 3 1.82 0.86 2.31
C LEU A 3 3.28 1.16 2.62
N PHE A 4 4.19 0.25 2.26
CA PHE A 4 5.63 0.37 2.47
C PHE A 4 6.37 0.34 1.14
N GLY A 5 7.22 1.34 0.89
CA GLY A 5 8.08 1.43 -0.29
C GLY A 5 9.35 0.61 -0.13
N ALA A 6 10.48 1.17 -0.58
CA ALA A 6 11.80 0.55 -0.39
C ALA A 6 12.31 0.77 1.05
N THR A 7 11.76 -0.02 1.97
CA THR A 7 12.10 -0.04 3.39
C THR A 7 12.69 -1.38 3.80
N ASP A 8 13.80 -1.36 4.55
CA ASP A 8 14.41 -2.56 5.13
C ASP A 8 13.63 -3.11 6.33
N HIS A 9 12.82 -2.27 6.97
CA HIS A 9 12.00 -2.63 8.12
C HIS A 9 10.58 -3.00 7.69
N VAL A 10 10.45 -4.17 7.05
CA VAL A 10 9.16 -4.74 6.62
C VAL A 10 8.24 -5.05 7.82
N PHE A 11 8.80 -5.15 9.03
CA PHE A 11 8.12 -5.63 10.23
C PHE A 11 7.41 -4.57 11.08
N TRP A 12 7.37 -3.30 10.67
CA TRP A 12 6.54 -2.34 11.39
C TRP A 12 5.06 -2.71 11.17
N ARG A 13 4.32 -2.90 12.28
CA ARG A 13 2.88 -3.18 12.27
C ARG A 13 2.16 -2.17 13.15
N PRO A 14 1.04 -1.60 12.69
CA PRO A 14 0.12 -0.85 13.54
C PRO A 14 -0.39 -1.68 14.71
N TRP A 15 -0.78 -0.98 15.78
CA TRP A 15 -1.30 -1.55 17.02
C TRP A 15 -2.74 -2.11 16.91
N THR A 16 -3.18 -2.43 15.69
CA THR A 16 -4.51 -2.98 15.40
C THR A 16 -4.37 -4.32 14.70
N GLU A 17 -5.23 -5.27 15.08
CA GLU A 17 -5.30 -6.60 14.46
C GLU A 17 -5.99 -6.58 13.10
N ASN A 18 -6.89 -5.61 12.87
CA ASN A 18 -7.63 -5.51 11.61
C ASN A 18 -6.85 -4.66 10.59
N ILE A 19 -5.78 -5.24 10.04
CA ILE A 19 -4.94 -4.54 9.08
C ILE A 19 -4.47 -5.41 7.91
N ILE A 20 -4.45 -4.79 6.73
CA ILE A 20 -3.75 -5.30 5.55
C ILE A 20 -2.55 -4.40 5.23
N GLN A 21 -1.40 -5.03 5.05
CA GLN A 21 -0.11 -4.39 4.78
C GLN A 21 0.38 -4.76 3.37
N PHE A 22 0.86 -3.74 2.65
CA PHE A 22 1.53 -3.91 1.37
C PHE A 22 2.99 -3.46 1.46
N TRP A 23 3.88 -4.25 0.87
CA TRP A 23 5.28 -3.87 0.72
C TRP A 23 5.66 -3.97 -0.76
N ALA A 24 6.30 -2.91 -1.27
CA ALA A 24 6.76 -2.82 -2.65
C ALA A 24 7.69 -3.99 -3.03
N GLY A 25 8.40 -4.57 -2.06
CA GLY A 25 9.24 -5.76 -2.22
C GLY A 25 8.52 -7.03 -2.66
N ASN A 26 7.20 -7.11 -2.43
CA ASN A 26 6.38 -8.22 -2.93
C ASN A 26 6.08 -8.11 -4.43
N TYR A 27 6.26 -6.92 -5.02
CA TYR A 27 5.94 -6.61 -6.41
C TYR A 27 7.19 -6.44 -7.28
N GLN A 28 8.28 -5.94 -6.70
CA GLN A 28 9.58 -5.86 -7.36
C GLN A 28 10.70 -6.05 -6.33
N LYS A 29 11.90 -6.45 -6.77
CA LYS A 29 13.07 -6.48 -5.88
C LYS A 29 13.39 -5.06 -5.36
N MET A 30 13.47 -4.89 -4.04
CA MET A 30 13.91 -3.64 -3.43
C MET A 30 15.44 -3.50 -3.48
N PRO A 31 15.97 -2.30 -3.79
CA PRO A 31 17.40 -2.04 -3.67
C PRO A 31 17.82 -2.01 -2.20
N THR A 32 19.10 -2.21 -1.93
CA THR A 32 19.65 -1.97 -0.60
C THR A 32 19.69 -0.48 -0.28
N ARG A 33 19.84 -0.11 0.99
CA ARG A 33 19.88 1.30 1.43
C ARG A 33 20.88 2.18 0.65
N HIS A 34 21.99 1.60 0.20
CA HIS A 34 23.07 2.33 -0.48
C HIS A 34 22.77 2.54 -1.97
N GLU A 35 21.86 1.74 -2.52
CA GLU A 35 21.43 1.75 -3.93
C GLU A 35 20.05 2.41 -4.09
N LEU A 36 19.51 3.01 -3.03
CA LEU A 36 18.22 3.70 -3.06
C LEU A 36 18.27 4.92 -3.99
N ASP A 37 17.50 4.88 -5.06
CA ASP A 37 17.22 6.03 -5.90
C ASP A 37 16.16 6.91 -5.23
N ARG A 38 16.59 8.08 -4.72
CA ARG A 38 15.72 9.03 -4.02
C ARG A 38 14.71 9.73 -4.92
N ASN A 39 14.87 9.64 -6.24
CA ASN A 39 13.92 10.19 -7.20
C ASN A 39 12.83 9.18 -7.59
N LYS A 40 13.02 7.89 -7.28
CA LYS A 40 12.04 6.84 -7.57
C LYS A 40 10.98 6.77 -6.48
N LYS A 41 9.71 6.79 -6.90
CA LYS A 41 8.55 6.57 -6.03
C LYS A 41 8.33 5.06 -5.85
N TYR A 42 9.08 4.40 -4.98
CA TYR A 42 8.97 2.94 -4.80
C TYR A 42 7.57 2.45 -4.40
N LEU A 43 6.73 3.29 -3.79
CA LEU A 43 5.33 2.94 -3.51
C LEU A 43 4.49 2.74 -4.78
N SER A 44 4.86 3.34 -5.91
CA SER A 44 4.07 3.29 -7.15
C SER A 44 4.07 1.93 -7.84
N VAL A 45 4.83 0.96 -7.32
CA VAL A 45 4.83 -0.41 -7.85
C VAL A 45 3.76 -1.28 -7.22
N ILE A 46 3.14 -0.81 -6.13
CA ILE A 46 1.97 -1.43 -5.55
C ILE A 46 0.78 -0.98 -6.41
N PRO A 47 0.06 -1.89 -7.08
CA PRO A 47 -1.05 -1.53 -7.95
C PRO A 47 -2.20 -0.90 -7.16
N ALA A 48 -2.89 0.08 -7.76
CA ALA A 48 -3.98 0.77 -7.10
C ALA A 48 -5.17 -0.17 -6.86
N GLU A 49 -5.43 -1.08 -7.81
CA GLU A 49 -6.46 -2.11 -7.74
C GLU A 49 -6.31 -3.01 -6.52
N ASP A 50 -5.08 -3.40 -6.17
CA ASP A 50 -4.81 -4.23 -4.99
C ASP A 50 -5.14 -3.49 -3.70
N VAL A 51 -4.77 -2.20 -3.64
CA VAL A 51 -5.04 -1.34 -2.49
C VAL A 51 -6.55 -1.09 -2.35
N ILE A 52 -7.25 -0.84 -3.46
CA ILE A 52 -8.71 -0.65 -3.48
C ILE A 52 -9.40 -1.93 -2.99
N ALA A 53 -9.08 -3.09 -3.58
CA ALA A 53 -9.68 -4.37 -3.21
C ALA A 53 -9.42 -4.73 -1.74
N ALA A 54 -8.22 -4.45 -1.22
CA ALA A 54 -7.94 -4.62 0.21
C ALA A 54 -8.70 -3.62 1.09
N THR A 55 -8.86 -2.39 0.63
CA THR A 55 -9.64 -1.38 1.35
C THR A 55 -11.10 -1.79 1.45
N GLU A 56 -11.70 -2.26 0.34
CA GLU A 56 -13.08 -2.75 0.31
C GLU A 56 -13.32 -3.90 1.31
N LYS A 57 -12.34 -4.78 1.53
CA LYS A 57 -12.43 -5.84 2.55
C LYS A 57 -12.47 -5.34 3.99
N LEU A 58 -11.93 -4.14 4.25
CA LEU A 58 -11.88 -3.55 5.60
C LEU A 58 -12.99 -2.53 5.85
N LEU A 59 -13.67 -2.07 4.80
CA LEU A 59 -14.78 -1.14 4.94
C LEU A 59 -16.00 -1.85 5.51
N PRO A 60 -16.75 -1.20 6.42
CA PRO A 60 -18.07 -1.68 6.83
C PRO A 60 -19.02 -1.77 5.64
N GLU A 61 -19.95 -2.73 5.65
CA GLU A 61 -20.94 -2.91 4.57
C GLU A 61 -21.81 -1.66 4.33
N ASP A 62 -22.06 -0.88 5.39
CA ASP A 62 -22.87 0.35 5.35
C ASP A 62 -22.04 1.62 5.09
N ALA A 63 -20.76 1.49 4.74
CA ALA A 63 -19.94 2.63 4.39
C ALA A 63 -20.56 3.35 3.18
N PRO A 64 -20.75 4.68 3.22
CA PRO A 64 -21.24 5.42 2.06
C PRO A 64 -20.34 5.10 0.86
N SER A 65 -20.91 4.63 -0.25
CA SER A 65 -20.13 4.42 -1.46
C SER A 65 -19.55 5.77 -1.88
N ALA A 66 -18.24 5.95 -1.71
CA ALA A 66 -17.56 7.11 -2.27
C ALA A 66 -17.86 7.10 -3.79
N ASP A 67 -18.54 8.14 -4.29
CA ASP A 67 -18.97 8.24 -5.68
C ASP A 67 -17.82 7.86 -6.61
N ARG A 68 -17.92 6.70 -7.26
CA ARG A 68 -16.83 6.10 -8.07
C ARG A 68 -16.60 6.82 -9.41
N ASN A 69 -17.05 8.07 -9.55
CA ASN A 69 -16.94 8.89 -10.76
C ASN A 69 -16.78 10.38 -10.43
N ALA A 70 -15.80 10.75 -9.61
CA ALA A 70 -15.25 12.10 -9.68
C ALA A 70 -14.36 12.19 -10.94
N GLN A 71 -15.02 12.35 -12.09
CA GLN A 71 -14.40 12.75 -13.36
C GLN A 71 -13.66 14.08 -13.17
N LEU A 72 -12.34 14.09 -13.44
CA LEU A 72 -11.64 14.92 -14.42
C LEU A 72 -10.17 14.49 -14.54
#